data_AF-A0A920J420-F1
#
_entry.id   AF-A0A920J420-F1
#
_cell.length_a   1.000
_cell.length_b   1.000
_cell.length_c   1.000
_cell.angle_alpha   90.00
_cell.angle_beta   90.00
_cell.angle_gamma   90.00
#
_symmetry.space_group_name_H-M   'P 1'
#
loop_
_entity.id
_entity.type
_entity.pdbx_description
1 polymer ?
#
loop_
_entity_poly.entity_id
_entity_poly.type
_entity_poly.pdbx_seq_one_letter_code
_entity_poly.pdbx_strand_id
1 'polypeptide(L)'
;MSLGKYQIPLGSLPQKAKETLSNDVINSDFLDFRNAKEVSKGSIYQDGIYRNNSNQVLVKCSTVMKGVTPKMVDWWFAWHMSKSERYKLWHPRDHISAELKEDRSSFKSDKEKYIGVDSYVKEL
;
A
#
# COMPACT_ATOMS: atom_id res chain seq x y z
N MET A 1 -7.63 13.93 18.70
CA MET A 1 -8.71 13.54 17.78
C MET A 1 -9.20 12.16 18.19
N SER A 2 -10.50 11.95 18.38
CA SER A 2 -11.03 10.60 18.65
C SER A 2 -10.95 9.75 17.38
N LEU A 3 -10.28 8.59 17.47
CA LEU A 3 -10.12 7.66 16.35
C LEU A 3 -11.33 6.74 16.15
N GLY A 4 -12.20 6.60 17.16
CA GLY A 4 -13.29 5.61 17.14
C GLY A 4 -14.22 5.75 15.93
N LYS A 5 -14.47 6.98 15.46
CA LYS A 5 -15.31 7.23 14.26
C LYS A 5 -14.71 6.72 12.95
N TYR A 6 -13.42 6.37 12.93
CA TYR A 6 -12.72 5.85 11.75
C TYR A 6 -12.49 4.34 11.81
N GLN A 7 -12.85 3.68 12.91
CA GLN A 7 -12.77 2.23 13.05
C GLN A 7 -13.95 1.57 12.33
N ILE A 8 -13.92 1.63 11.00
CA ILE A 8 -14.95 1.05 10.14
C ILE A 8 -14.53 -0.37 9.72
N PRO A 9 -15.47 -1.32 9.58
CA PRO A 9 -15.16 -2.63 9.05
C PRO A 9 -14.71 -2.54 7.58
N LEU A 10 -13.91 -3.50 7.13
CA LEU A 10 -13.58 -3.62 5.72
C LEU A 10 -14.83 -3.87 4.89
N GLY A 11 -15.03 -3.04 3.86
CA GLY A 11 -16.09 -3.24 2.88
C GLY A 11 -15.84 -4.46 2.00
N SER A 12 -16.84 -4.81 1.19
CA SER A 12 -16.68 -5.84 0.17
C SER A 12 -15.64 -5.45 -0.87
N LEU A 13 -14.91 -6.43 -1.40
CA LEU A 13 -13.99 -6.22 -2.52
C LEU A 13 -14.72 -5.57 -3.72
N PRO A 14 -14.10 -4.57 -4.37
CA PRO A 14 -14.61 -4.03 -5.63
C PRO A 14 -14.76 -5.13 -6.70
N GLN A 15 -15.73 -4.98 -7.59
CA GLN A 15 -16.00 -5.95 -8.66
C GLN A 15 -14.76 -6.29 -9.48
N LYS A 16 -14.00 -5.27 -9.91
CA LYS A 16 -12.74 -5.45 -10.64
C LYS A 16 -11.73 -6.33 -9.89
N ALA A 17 -11.62 -6.15 -8.56
CA ALA A 17 -10.70 -6.95 -7.75
C ALA A 17 -11.16 -8.41 -7.67
N LYS A 18 -12.47 -8.67 -7.57
CA LYS A 18 -13.02 -10.02 -7.61
C LYS A 18 -12.75 -10.71 -8.94
N GLU A 19 -12.94 -10.00 -10.06
CA GLU A 19 -12.65 -10.51 -11.40
C GLU A 19 -11.16 -10.82 -11.56
N THR A 20 -10.27 -9.91 -11.15
CA THR A 20 -8.83 -10.15 -11.15
C THR A 20 -8.43 -11.38 -10.33
N LEU A 21 -9.02 -11.56 -9.15
CA LEU A 21 -8.73 -12.71 -8.28
C LEU A 21 -9.29 -14.04 -8.80
N SER A 22 -10.23 -14.01 -9.75
CA SER A 22 -10.75 -15.21 -10.41
C SER A 22 -9.85 -15.72 -11.55
N ASN A 23 -8.88 -14.92 -11.99
CA ASN A 23 -7.91 -15.31 -13.01
C ASN A 23 -6.77 -16.12 -12.40
N ASP A 24 -6.18 -17.00 -13.21
CA ASP A 24 -4.99 -17.75 -12.83
C ASP A 24 -3.75 -16.85 -12.70
N VAL A 25 -2.76 -17.34 -11.95
CA VAL A 25 -1.42 -16.74 -11.91
C VAL A 25 -0.79 -16.82 -13.30
N ILE A 26 -0.32 -15.69 -13.80
CA ILE A 26 0.29 -15.58 -15.12
C ILE A 26 1.77 -15.97 -15.01
N ASN A 27 2.16 -17.08 -15.63
CA ASN A 27 3.56 -17.50 -15.69
C ASN A 27 4.28 -16.75 -16.82
N SER A 28 5.07 -15.73 -16.47
CA SER A 28 5.77 -14.86 -17.43
C SER A 28 6.91 -14.12 -16.75
N ASP A 29 7.98 -13.82 -17.49
CA ASP A 29 9.02 -12.90 -17.03
C ASP A 29 8.46 -11.47 -16.95
N PHE A 30 9.01 -10.68 -16.03
CA PHE A 30 8.61 -9.29 -15.83
C PHE A 30 9.80 -8.40 -15.52
N LEU A 31 9.62 -7.10 -15.78
CA LEU A 31 10.58 -6.06 -15.45
C LEU A 31 10.71 -5.98 -13.92
N ASP A 32 11.95 -6.00 -13.44
CA ASP A 32 12.21 -5.87 -12.01
C ASP A 32 12.14 -4.42 -11.51
N PHE A 33 12.40 -4.23 -10.22
CA PHE A 33 12.33 -2.94 -9.54
C PHE A 33 13.24 -1.86 -10.14
N ARG A 34 14.30 -2.24 -10.89
CA ARG A 34 15.19 -1.27 -11.54
C ARG A 34 14.47 -0.50 -12.67
N ASN A 35 13.35 -1.05 -13.14
CA ASN A 35 12.49 -0.48 -14.17
C ASN A 35 11.15 0.01 -13.57
N ALA A 36 11.14 0.43 -12.30
CA ALA A 36 9.92 0.82 -11.59
C ALA A 36 9.10 1.91 -12.32
N LYS A 37 9.77 2.81 -13.05
CA LYS A 37 9.11 3.84 -13.86
C LYS A 37 8.25 3.20 -14.95
N GLU A 38 8.78 2.22 -15.66
CA GLU A 38 8.11 1.47 -16.72
C GLU A 38 6.99 0.59 -16.14
N VAL A 39 7.28 -0.13 -15.04
CA VAL A 39 6.29 -0.96 -14.33
C VAL A 39 5.10 -0.13 -13.83
N SER A 40 5.34 1.12 -13.41
CA SER A 40 4.28 2.02 -12.95
C SER A 40 3.37 2.54 -14.07
N LYS A 41 3.83 2.50 -15.33
CA LYS A 41 2.98 2.85 -16.48
C LYS A 41 2.02 1.69 -16.72
N GLY A 42 0.71 1.94 -16.57
CA GLY A 42 -0.34 0.92 -16.62
C GLY A 42 -0.55 0.22 -17.97
N SER A 43 0.36 0.39 -18.94
CA SER A 43 0.28 -0.24 -20.25
C SER A 43 0.97 -1.61 -20.32
N ILE A 44 1.88 -1.94 -19.39
CA ILE A 44 2.69 -3.16 -19.48
C ILE A 44 2.01 -4.35 -18.78
N TYR A 45 1.48 -4.12 -17.57
CA TYR A 45 0.86 -5.15 -16.73
C TYR A 45 -0.58 -4.77 -16.42
N GLN A 46 -1.47 -5.74 -16.53
CA GLN A 46 -2.84 -5.64 -16.05
C GLN A 46 -2.88 -5.98 -14.55
N ASP A 47 -3.98 -5.64 -13.87
CA ASP A 47 -4.16 -6.08 -12.49
C ASP A 47 -4.18 -7.61 -12.43
N GLY A 48 -3.36 -8.20 -11.57
CA GLY A 48 -3.13 -9.64 -11.52
C GLY A 48 -1.86 -10.03 -10.76
N ILE A 49 -1.60 -11.34 -10.75
CA ILE A 49 -0.42 -11.95 -10.11
C ILE A 49 0.40 -12.62 -11.22
N TYR A 50 1.67 -12.24 -11.31
CA TYR A 50 2.63 -12.78 -12.26
C TYR A 50 3.73 -13.54 -11.52
N ARG A 51 4.15 -14.69 -12.04
CA ARG A 51 5.26 -15.48 -11.50
C ARG A 51 6.26 -15.79 -12.61
N ASN A 52 7.54 -15.51 -12.37
CA ASN A 52 8.59 -15.83 -13.33
C ASN A 52 9.23 -17.20 -13.03
N ASN A 53 10.12 -17.65 -13.92
CA ASN A 53 10.80 -18.95 -13.79
C ASN A 53 11.75 -19.02 -12.58
N SER A 54 12.12 -17.87 -12.00
CA SER A 54 12.89 -17.77 -10.76
C SER A 54 12.03 -17.71 -9.50
N ASN A 55 10.72 -17.99 -9.60
CA ASN A 55 9.74 -17.92 -8.51
C ASN A 55 9.56 -16.53 -7.89
N GLN A 56 10.00 -15.47 -8.55
CA GLN A 56 9.68 -14.11 -8.14
C GLN A 56 8.24 -13.81 -8.50
N VAL A 57 7.59 -12.95 -7.70
CA VAL A 57 6.19 -12.57 -7.89
C VAL A 57 6.06 -11.07 -8.11
N LEU A 58 5.32 -10.68 -9.14
CA LEU A 58 4.84 -9.32 -9.33
C LEU A 58 3.34 -9.29 -9.08
N VAL A 59 2.90 -8.44 -8.14
CA VAL A 59 1.48 -8.19 -7.89
C VAL A 59 1.15 -6.79 -8.40
N LYS A 60 0.25 -6.73 -9.38
CA LYS A 60 -0.28 -5.47 -9.90
C LYS A 60 -1.72 -5.30 -9.42
N CYS A 61 -1.99 -4.21 -8.72
CA CYS A 61 -3.34 -3.83 -8.34
C CYS A 61 -3.55 -2.32 -8.57
N SER A 62 -4.78 -1.94 -8.91
CA SER A 62 -5.16 -0.56 -9.13
C SER A 62 -6.38 -0.22 -8.29
N THR A 63 -6.20 0.69 -7.33
CA THR A 63 -7.28 1.16 -6.44
C THR A 63 -7.69 2.57 -6.82
N VAL A 64 -8.95 2.73 -7.23
CA VAL A 64 -9.51 4.06 -7.55
C VAL A 64 -9.87 4.78 -6.25
N MET A 65 -9.22 5.91 -5.98
CA MET A 65 -9.47 6.75 -4.80
C MET A 65 -10.15 8.06 -5.21
N LYS A 66 -11.48 8.04 -5.42
CA LYS A 66 -12.24 9.22 -5.86
C LYS A 66 -12.13 10.34 -4.82
N GLY A 67 -11.80 11.55 -5.27
CA GLY A 67 -11.68 12.74 -4.42
C GLY A 67 -10.40 12.80 -3.57
N VAL A 68 -9.52 11.79 -3.67
CA VAL A 68 -8.23 11.78 -2.97
C VAL A 68 -7.18 12.46 -3.83
N THR A 69 -6.44 13.39 -3.24
CA THR A 69 -5.35 14.11 -3.91
C THR A 69 -4.00 13.49 -3.55
N PRO A 70 -2.95 13.68 -4.38
CA PRO A 70 -1.59 13.22 -4.02
C PRO A 70 -1.11 13.73 -2.65
N LYS A 71 -1.46 14.97 -2.29
CA LYS A 71 -1.12 15.55 -0.97
C LYS A 71 -1.78 14.80 0.19
N MET A 72 -2.99 14.27 0.01
CA MET A 72 -3.65 13.47 1.04
C MET A 72 -2.96 12.11 1.24
N VAL A 73 -2.36 11.55 0.18
CA VAL A 73 -1.55 10.33 0.28
C VAL A 73 -0.26 10.61 1.03
N ASP A 74 0.45 11.70 0.69
CA ASP A 74 1.65 12.12 1.44
C ASP A 74 1.33 12.31 2.93
N TRP A 75 0.24 13.02 3.24
CA TRP A 75 -0.25 13.21 4.61
C TRP A 75 -0.55 11.89 5.31
N TRP A 76 -1.20 10.93 4.63
CA TRP A 76 -1.58 9.65 5.21
C TRP A 76 -0.34 8.90 5.73
N PHE A 77 0.67 8.71 4.89
CA PHE A 77 1.91 8.03 5.26
C PHE A 77 2.66 8.77 6.38
N ALA A 78 2.70 10.09 6.34
CA ALA A 78 3.26 10.89 7.43
C ALA A 78 2.50 10.73 8.76
N TRP A 79 1.19 10.53 8.71
CA TRP A 79 0.32 10.53 9.88
C TRP A 79 0.20 9.15 10.55
N HIS A 80 0.06 8.06 9.79
CA HIS A 80 -0.25 6.75 10.36
C HIS A 80 0.97 5.93 10.77
N MET A 81 2.12 6.08 10.10
CA MET A 81 3.25 5.14 10.23
C MET A 81 3.88 5.10 11.64
N SER A 82 3.78 6.20 12.40
CA SER A 82 4.39 6.32 13.73
C SER A 82 3.53 5.85 14.90
N LYS A 83 2.27 5.44 14.65
CA LYS A 83 1.34 5.04 15.71
C LYS A 83 0.49 3.83 15.29
N SER A 84 0.59 2.75 16.05
CA SER A 84 -0.09 1.49 15.78
C SER A 84 -1.62 1.63 15.72
N GLU A 85 -2.22 2.50 16.53
CA GLU A 85 -3.67 2.74 16.52
C GLU A 85 -4.15 3.37 15.21
N ARG A 86 -3.29 4.17 14.56
CA ARG A 86 -3.58 4.77 13.26
C ARG A 86 -3.33 3.78 12.13
N TYR A 87 -2.27 2.98 12.24
CA TYR A 87 -1.96 1.93 11.27
C TYR A 87 -3.09 0.91 11.13
N LYS A 88 -3.70 0.53 12.26
CA LYS A 88 -4.89 -0.34 12.33
C LYS A 88 -6.10 0.18 11.56
N LEU A 89 -6.23 1.49 11.39
CA LEU A 89 -7.34 2.07 10.63
C LEU A 89 -7.23 1.75 9.14
N TRP A 90 -6.03 1.46 8.62
CA TRP A 90 -5.84 1.09 7.22
C TRP A 90 -6.40 -0.31 6.94
N HIS A 91 -6.04 -1.30 7.76
CA HIS A 91 -6.54 -2.67 7.62
C HIS A 91 -6.86 -3.30 8.98
N PRO A 92 -8.11 -3.18 9.47
CA PRO A 92 -8.49 -3.55 10.84
C PRO A 92 -8.40 -5.06 11.13
N ARG A 93 -8.26 -5.89 10.10
CA ARG A 93 -8.16 -7.35 10.22
C ARG A 93 -6.73 -7.89 10.22
N ASP A 94 -5.73 -7.05 9.90
CA ASP A 94 -4.38 -7.55 9.56
C ASP A 94 -3.27 -6.73 10.23
N HIS A 95 -3.38 -5.40 10.20
CA HIS A 95 -2.38 -4.53 10.79
C HIS A 95 -2.38 -4.63 12.32
N ILE A 96 -1.26 -5.06 12.91
CA ILE A 96 -1.11 -5.24 14.37
C ILE A 96 -0.33 -4.08 14.99
N SER A 97 0.83 -3.74 14.45
CA SER A 97 1.67 -2.66 14.99
C SER A 97 2.51 -2.00 13.90
N ALA A 98 2.84 -0.74 14.12
CA ALA A 98 3.78 0.02 13.30
C ALA A 98 4.56 0.99 14.19
N GLU A 99 5.86 1.08 13.90
CA GLU A 99 6.75 2.09 14.43
C GLU A 99 7.75 2.55 13.36
N LEU A 100 8.28 3.75 13.54
CA LEU A 100 9.39 4.26 12.75
C LEU A 100 10.68 4.11 13.55
N LYS A 101 11.78 3.78 12.88
CA LYS A 101 13.11 3.71 13.49
C LYS A 101 13.51 4.99 14.22
N GLU A 102 13.06 6.13 13.72
CA GLU A 102 13.30 7.45 14.28
C GLU A 102 12.04 8.30 14.23
N ASP A 103 11.83 9.12 15.25
CA ASP A 103 10.71 10.07 15.28
C ASP A 103 11.01 11.26 14.36
N ARG A 104 10.27 11.33 13.26
CA ARG A 104 10.34 12.42 12.27
C ARG A 104 9.17 13.39 12.37
N SER A 105 8.38 13.36 13.44
CA SER A 105 7.17 14.19 13.56
C SER A 105 7.42 15.70 13.52
N SER A 106 8.65 16.14 13.81
CA SER A 106 9.09 17.54 13.81
C SER A 106 9.34 18.13 12.40
N PHE A 107 9.47 17.30 11.37
CA PHE A 107 9.68 17.78 10.01
C PHE A 107 8.47 18.58 9.50
N LYS A 108 8.74 19.56 8.63
CA LYS A 108 7.70 20.50 8.16
C LYS A 108 6.83 19.89 7.07
N SER A 109 7.41 19.21 6.09
CA SER A 109 6.64 18.56 5.03
C SER A 109 6.25 17.13 5.41
N ASP A 110 5.15 16.64 4.82
CA ASP A 110 4.71 15.26 5.06
C ASP A 110 5.70 14.25 4.47
N LYS A 111 6.29 14.53 3.32
CA LYS A 111 7.28 13.64 2.68
C LYS A 111 8.53 13.40 3.53
N GLU A 112 9.05 14.44 4.16
CA GLU A 112 10.23 14.31 5.05
C GLU A 112 9.95 13.37 6.22
N LYS A 113 8.70 13.26 6.66
CA LYS A 113 8.30 12.42 7.80
C LYS A 113 8.39 10.92 7.51
N TYR A 114 8.30 10.49 6.24
CA TYR A 114 8.25 9.06 5.90
C TYR A 114 9.23 8.61 4.81
N ILE A 115 9.79 9.51 3.99
CA ILE A 115 10.75 9.13 2.95
C ILE A 115 12.14 8.93 3.56
N GLY A 116 12.71 7.73 3.37
CA GLY A 116 14.07 7.41 3.82
C GLY A 116 14.18 7.10 5.31
N VAL A 117 13.09 6.65 5.94
CA VAL A 117 13.08 6.08 7.29
C VAL A 117 12.60 4.64 7.22
N ASP A 118 13.22 3.76 8.02
CA ASP A 118 12.77 2.38 8.16
C ASP A 118 11.50 2.36 9.01
N SER A 119 10.48 1.64 8.52
CA SER A 119 9.27 1.32 9.30
C SER A 119 9.29 -0.15 9.66
N TYR A 120 9.04 -0.44 10.93
CA TYR A 120 8.87 -1.79 11.43
C TYR A 120 7.38 -2.04 11.64
N VAL A 121 6.82 -2.95 10.84
CA VAL A 121 5.40 -3.31 10.88
C VAL A 121 5.21 -4.76 11.26
N LYS A 122 4.09 -5.05 11.94
CA LYS A 122 3.62 -6.42 12.17
C LYS A 122 2.21 -6.55 11.61
N GLU A 123 2.03 -7.59 10.81
CA GLU A 123 0.84 -7.97 10.03
C GLU A 123 0.60 -9.47 10.20
N LEU A 124 -0.59 -9.98 9.86
CA LEU A 124 -0.97 -11.40 10.09
C LEU A 124 -0.60 -12.32 8.91
#